data_AF-A0A8S3JHN1-F1
#
_entry.id   AF-A0A8S3JHN1-F1
#
_cell.length_a   1.000
_cell.length_b   1.000
_cell.length_c   1.000
_cell.angle_alpha   90.00
_cell.angle_beta   90.00
_cell.angle_gamma   90.00
#
_symmetry.space_group_name_H-M   'P 1'
#
loop_
_entity.id
_entity.type
_entity.pdbx_description
1 polymer ?
#
loop_
_entity_poly.entity_id
_entity_poly.type
_entity_poly.pdbx_seq_one_letter_code
_entity_poly.pdbx_strand_id
1 'polypeptide(L)'
;LYNDLTSCWLDSIALATMRLCIEQTLKIQTLSSTGLKQLIMDLQYLYSVLEDFGLKDVAGFRDVIELLNTAEETFEELARHKPARMATAIRTMRRL
;
A
#
# COMPACT_ATOMS: atom_id res chain seq x y z
N LEU A 1 12.36 -0.59 -32.45
CA LEU A 1 13.45 -1.16 -31.62
C LEU A 1 14.06 -0.16 -30.62
N TYR A 2 13.35 0.92 -30.26
CA TYR A 2 13.85 1.96 -29.34
C TYR A 2 12.91 2.23 -28.14
N ASN A 3 12.12 1.21 -27.73
CA ASN A 3 11.12 1.36 -26.66
C ASN A 3 11.24 0.34 -25.52
N ASP A 4 12.12 -0.65 -25.60
CA ASP A 4 12.12 -1.74 -24.61
C ASP A 4 12.90 -1.35 -23.34
N LEU A 5 14.09 -0.75 -23.50
CA LEU A 5 14.91 -0.35 -22.37
C LEU A 5 14.24 0.76 -21.56
N THR A 6 13.79 1.85 -22.19
CA THR A 6 13.16 2.96 -21.47
C THR A 6 11.92 2.50 -20.69
N SER A 7 11.07 1.67 -21.30
CA SER A 7 9.92 1.08 -20.61
C SER A 7 10.34 0.19 -19.44
N CYS A 8 11.34 -0.70 -19.62
CA CYS A 8 11.85 -1.52 -18.53
C CYS A 8 12.42 -0.70 -17.36
N TRP A 9 13.09 0.42 -17.65
CA TRP A 9 13.61 1.32 -16.63
C TRP A 9 12.49 2.04 -15.89
N LEU A 10 11.48 2.51 -16.62
CA LEU A 10 10.30 3.15 -16.02
C LEU A 10 9.54 2.17 -15.11
N ASP A 11 9.32 0.94 -15.56
CA ASP A 11 8.70 -0.11 -14.75
C ASP A 11 9.53 -0.37 -13.49
N SER A 12 10.84 -0.52 -13.64
CA SER A 12 11.74 -0.75 -12.50
C SER A 12 11.69 0.37 -11.46
N ILE A 13 11.68 1.63 -11.93
CA ILE A 13 11.57 2.81 -11.05
C ILE A 13 10.21 2.84 -10.37
N ALA A 14 9.12 2.57 -11.09
CA ALA A 14 7.77 2.55 -10.53
C ALA A 14 7.62 1.44 -9.48
N LEU A 15 8.08 0.22 -9.78
CA LEU A 15 8.08 -0.91 -8.84
C LEU A 15 8.91 -0.61 -7.58
N ALA A 16 10.10 -0.03 -7.73
CA ALA A 16 10.95 0.36 -6.60
C ALA A 16 10.31 1.46 -5.75
N THR A 17 9.73 2.46 -6.39
CA THR A 17 8.99 3.56 -5.72
C THR A 17 7.82 3.02 -4.91
N MET A 18 7.05 2.08 -5.46
CA MET A 18 5.92 1.46 -4.74
C MET A 18 6.38 0.68 -3.51
N ARG A 19 7.42 -0.14 -3.66
CA ARG A 19 7.99 -0.89 -2.53
C ARG A 19 8.43 0.07 -1.43
N LEU A 20 9.15 1.12 -1.80
CA LEU A 20 9.60 2.12 -0.85
C LEU A 20 8.42 2.83 -0.18
N CYS A 21 7.39 3.20 -0.93
CA CYS A 21 6.17 3.82 -0.40
C CYS A 21 5.51 2.92 0.66
N ILE A 22 5.29 1.64 0.34
CA ILE A 22 4.71 0.67 1.30
C ILE A 22 5.61 0.47 2.50
N GLU A 23 6.92 0.33 2.30
CA GLU A 23 7.88 0.20 3.40
C GLU A 23 7.89 1.40 4.34
N GLN A 24 7.77 2.63 3.81
CA GLN A 24 7.69 3.83 4.65
C GLN A 24 6.33 3.95 5.32
N THR A 25 5.24 3.64 4.62
CA THR A 25 3.89 3.60 5.19
C THR A 25 3.85 2.68 6.41
N LEU A 26 4.38 1.46 6.29
CA LEU A 26 4.39 0.49 7.39
C LEU A 26 5.29 0.88 8.59
N LYS A 27 6.11 1.94 8.46
CA LYS A 27 6.91 2.50 9.58
C LYS A 27 6.16 3.58 10.36
N ILE A 28 5.00 4.03 9.88
CA ILE A 28 4.18 5.01 10.61
C ILE A 28 3.66 4.36 11.89
N GLN A 29 4.05 4.90 13.04
CA GLN A 29 3.72 4.29 14.33
C GLN A 29 2.26 4.46 14.71
N THR A 30 1.71 5.67 14.56
CA THR A 30 0.30 5.95 14.83
C THR A 30 -0.23 7.04 13.92
N LEU A 31 -1.51 6.99 13.58
CA LEU A 31 -2.21 8.04 12.84
C LEU A 31 -3.36 8.64 13.66
N SER A 32 -3.66 9.89 13.39
CA SER A 32 -4.95 10.47 13.77
C SER A 32 -6.05 9.95 12.83
N SER A 33 -7.32 10.06 13.22
CA SER A 33 -8.44 9.66 12.35
C SER A 33 -8.41 10.37 10.99
N THR A 34 -8.09 11.68 10.97
CA THR A 34 -7.94 12.44 9.73
C THR A 34 -6.73 11.98 8.92
N GLY A 35 -5.59 11.73 9.57
CA GLY A 35 -4.38 11.28 8.91
C GLY A 35 -4.54 9.89 8.28
N LEU A 36 -5.28 8.98 8.93
CA LEU A 36 -5.63 7.68 8.38
C LEU A 36 -6.45 7.83 7.09
N LYS A 37 -7.50 8.67 7.11
CA LYS A 37 -8.34 8.92 5.92
C LYS A 37 -7.54 9.53 4.77
N GLN A 38 -6.67 10.50 5.07
CA GLN A 38 -5.80 11.13 4.08
C GLN A 38 -4.84 10.12 3.46
N LEU A 39 -4.14 9.33 4.28
CA LEU A 39 -3.24 8.30 3.81
C LEU A 39 -3.94 7.27 2.92
N ILE A 40 -5.14 6.82 3.28
CA ILE A 40 -5.92 5.89 2.46
C ILE A 40 -6.21 6.49 1.09
N MET A 41 -6.67 7.75 1.03
CA MET A 41 -6.95 8.44 -0.23
C MET A 41 -5.69 8.60 -1.08
N ASP A 42 -4.57 8.98 -0.48
CA ASP A 42 -3.30 9.17 -1.17
C ASP A 42 -2.78 7.85 -1.76
N LEU A 43 -2.87 6.75 -0.98
CA LEU A 43 -2.49 5.41 -1.45
C LEU A 43 -3.43 4.91 -2.54
N GLN A 44 -4.75 5.13 -2.42
CA GLN A 44 -5.71 4.77 -3.46
C GLN A 44 -5.43 5.52 -4.77
N TYR A 45 -5.19 6.82 -4.71
CA TYR A 45 -4.84 7.61 -5.89
C TYR A 45 -3.55 7.10 -6.53
N LEU A 46 -2.50 6.89 -5.73
CA LEU A 46 -1.25 6.35 -6.22
C LEU A 46 -1.47 4.99 -6.88
N TYR A 47 -2.21 4.07 -6.25
CA TYR A 47 -2.52 2.76 -6.81
C TYR A 47 -3.26 2.86 -8.15
N SER A 48 -4.26 3.75 -8.28
CA SER A 48 -4.97 3.96 -9.55
C SER A 48 -4.06 4.45 -10.66
N VAL A 49 -3.17 5.42 -10.38
CA VAL A 49 -2.19 5.91 -11.35
C VAL A 49 -1.31 4.75 -11.85
N LEU A 50 -0.97 3.81 -10.97
CA LEU A 50 -0.12 2.67 -11.31
C LEU A 50 -0.86 1.61 -12.14
N GLU A 51 -2.14 1.40 -11.86
CA GLU A 51 -3.00 0.58 -12.70
C GLU A 51 -3.12 1.17 -14.12
N ASP A 52 -3.15 2.49 -14.26
CA ASP A 52 -3.14 3.17 -15.58
C ASP A 52 -1.83 2.92 -16.36
N PHE A 53 -0.72 2.70 -15.65
CA PHE A 53 0.56 2.27 -16.25
C PHE A 53 0.64 0.76 -16.52
N GLY A 54 -0.40 -0.02 -16.20
CA GLY A 54 -0.44 -1.48 -16.38
C GLY A 54 0.41 -2.25 -15.36
N LEU A 55 0.83 -1.60 -14.28
CA LEU A 55 1.63 -2.22 -13.23
C LEU A 55 0.73 -3.00 -12.28
N LYS A 56 1.03 -4.29 -12.08
CA LYS A 56 0.28 -5.17 -11.17
C LYS A 56 0.63 -4.89 -9.70
N ASP A 57 -0.24 -5.29 -8.78
CA ASP A 57 -0.07 -5.09 -7.33
C ASP A 57 1.34 -5.46 -6.84
N VAL A 58 2.05 -4.47 -6.29
CA VAL A 58 3.44 -4.58 -5.87
C VAL A 58 3.53 -4.57 -4.36
N ALA A 59 4.21 -5.57 -3.79
CA ALA A 59 4.50 -5.64 -2.35
C ALA A 59 3.25 -5.58 -1.44
N GLY A 60 2.09 -6.04 -1.95
CA GLY A 60 0.83 -6.04 -1.21
C GLY A 60 0.28 -4.63 -1.00
N PHE A 61 0.43 -3.74 -2.01
CA PHE A 61 -0.08 -2.38 -1.95
C PHE A 61 -1.60 -2.38 -1.72
N ARG A 62 -2.30 -3.25 -2.45
CA ARG A 62 -3.75 -3.45 -2.27
C ARG A 62 -4.10 -3.95 -0.88
N ASP A 63 -3.33 -4.90 -0.34
CA ASP A 63 -3.53 -5.43 1.01
C ASP A 63 -3.38 -4.35 2.08
N VAL A 64 -2.43 -3.44 1.91
CA VAL A 64 -2.25 -2.29 2.81
C VAL A 64 -3.47 -1.36 2.77
N ILE A 65 -3.96 -1.00 1.58
CA ILE A 65 -5.18 -0.19 1.44
C ILE A 65 -6.37 -0.89 2.10
N GLU A 66 -6.54 -2.18 1.84
CA GLU A 66 -7.67 -2.98 2.37
C GLU A 66 -7.64 -3.03 3.89
N LEU A 67 -6.49 -3.33 4.49
CA LEU A 67 -6.30 -3.35 5.94
C LEU A 67 -6.40 -1.97 6.59
N LEU A 68 -6.02 -0.89 5.90
CA LEU A 68 -6.20 0.46 6.42
C LEU A 68 -7.68 0.88 6.42
N ASN A 69 -8.43 0.42 5.42
CA ASN A 69 -9.82 0.86 5.17
C ASN A 69 -10.90 -0.08 5.73
N THR A 70 -10.56 -1.31 6.12
CA THR A 70 -11.53 -2.26 6.70
C THR A 70 -12.14 -1.73 8.00
N ALA A 71 -13.39 -2.10 8.28
CA ALA A 71 -14.00 -1.86 9.58
C ALA A 71 -13.21 -2.56 10.72
N GLU A 72 -13.32 -2.05 11.94
CA GLU A 72 -12.57 -2.57 13.10
C GLU A 72 -13.02 -4.01 13.42
N GLU A 73 -14.33 -4.27 13.33
CA GLU A 73 -14.96 -5.55 13.64
C GLU A 73 -14.49 -6.67 12.71
N THR A 74 -14.18 -6.34 11.46
CA THR A 74 -13.74 -7.29 10.43
C THR A 74 -12.21 -7.31 10.27
N PHE A 75 -11.48 -6.44 10.96
CA PHE A 75 -10.03 -6.29 10.79
C PHE A 75 -9.30 -7.60 11.08
N GLU A 76 -9.60 -8.27 12.19
CA GLU A 76 -8.89 -9.48 12.60
C GLU A 76 -9.15 -10.67 11.66
N GLU A 77 -10.35 -10.76 11.10
CA GLU A 77 -10.67 -11.78 10.09
C GLU A 77 -9.85 -11.56 8.82
N LEU A 78 -9.83 -10.31 8.32
CA LEU A 78 -9.07 -9.96 7.13
C LEU A 78 -7.56 -10.14 7.36
N ALA A 79 -7.04 -9.70 8.50
CA ALA A 79 -5.62 -9.72 8.85
C ALA A 79 -5.02 -11.13 8.90
N ARG A 80 -5.81 -12.17 9.25
CA ARG A 80 -5.37 -13.57 9.28
C ARG A 80 -4.88 -14.08 7.92
N HIS A 81 -5.36 -13.48 6.84
CA HIS A 81 -5.02 -13.86 5.47
C HIS A 81 -3.90 -13.02 4.87
N LYS A 82 -3.31 -12.10 5.64
CA LYS A 82 -2.28 -11.15 5.18
C LYS A 82 -0.93 -11.40 5.88
N PRO A 83 0.19 -10.87 5.36
CA PRO A 83 1.49 -11.02 6.01
C PRO A 83 1.49 -10.46 7.45
N ALA A 84 1.92 -11.28 8.42
CA ALA A 84 1.84 -10.93 9.85
C ALA A 84 2.52 -9.60 10.20
N ARG A 85 3.68 -9.29 9.61
CA ARG A 85 4.39 -8.01 9.84
C ARG A 85 3.57 -6.81 9.38
N MET A 86 2.88 -6.93 8.25
CA MET A 86 2.02 -5.88 7.69
C MET A 86 0.79 -5.68 8.58
N ALA A 87 0.09 -6.77 8.92
CA ALA A 87 -1.08 -6.73 9.79
C ALA A 87 -0.76 -6.09 11.16
N THR A 88 0.37 -6.47 11.77
CA THR A 88 0.80 -5.88 13.05
C THR A 88 1.11 -4.39 12.92
N ALA A 89 1.85 -3.98 11.89
CA ALA A 89 2.15 -2.56 11.67
C ALA A 89 0.87 -1.72 11.47
N ILE A 90 -0.08 -2.21 10.67
CA ILE A 90 -1.34 -1.51 10.41
C ILE A 90 -2.22 -1.48 11.66
N ARG A 91 -2.27 -2.56 12.45
CA ARG A 91 -2.97 -2.59 13.74
C ARG A 91 -2.46 -1.49 14.66
N THR A 92 -1.13 -1.40 14.82
CA THR A 92 -0.49 -0.34 15.63
C THR A 92 -0.79 1.06 15.07
N MET A 93 -0.69 1.23 13.75
CA MET A 93 -0.95 2.50 13.07
C MET A 93 -2.39 3.01 13.29
N ARG A 94 -3.36 2.10 13.25
CA ARG A 94 -4.79 2.35 13.45
C ARG A 94 -5.23 2.40 14.91
N ARG A 95 -4.36 1.96 15.84
CA ARG A 95 -4.66 1.83 17.29
C ARG A 95 -5.81 0.87 17.58
N LEU A 96 -5.82 -0.26 16.89
CA LEU A 96 -6.73 -1.39 17.10
C LEU A 96 -6.14 -2.44 18.05
#